data_AF-A0A1X1X3V6-F1
#
_entry.id   AF-A0A1X1X3V6-F1
#
_cell.length_a   1.000
_cell.length_b   1.000
_cell.length_c   1.000
_cell.angle_alpha   90.00
_cell.angle_beta   90.00
_cell.angle_gamma   90.00
#
_symmetry.space_group_name_H-M   'P 1'
#
loop_
_entity.id
_entity.type
_entity.pdbx_description
1 polymer ?
#
loop_
_entity_poly.entity_id
_entity_poly.type
_entity_poly.pdbx_seq_one_letter_code
_entity_poly.pdbx_strand_id
1 'polypeptide(L)'
;MSFLTLPPEINSLNMLLGAGSAPMASVASAWDGLASELSSASSFFEGVTSGLINDAWQGPASLEMAAAATPYTAWLSAAGIAAQEAASQARAVVSAFETARSIIVHPALIAGNRNSLVSLVMSNLFGQNAPAIAAVEEIYEQFWAQDVVAMLGYHGGAAAAAAALTPFAKVPGGVSSGAGGFAKAVVAELSGLAGGLNPGALKAGLGAINTRMTSLPGGFNLAGVLRNLQQSTGGLANLRLHDLGGIGTGGPTAASGLGSFGRQGFGPGSWGRFGGSGAGLRALVASLSGSGGLNSLLTNATVTSALSSPTVANLLTSKAFSSLLSNPAISNLLAHSLNPGTAEAIVTDAFGNTGTGNIGFGNTGDYNIGFGNTGNGNVGIGNSGFDLRGILNSGVGNSGLFNTGSYNTGIGNSGIGNTGLFNPGNVNTGIGNRGSYNTGSFNEGSFNSGDFNSGDTNTGWFNTGDLNTGIGNSGDVNTGIGNSGDMNNGMFVRGDAQGMTGVSYSIHINQIPVDFGMRFPVNTTISGGTFDITTLPFNIGALNLNTLSNTSGTIGPISVPTITISGPRLSFTLGGPGYTTYGGISGTVGPMDIPLFSIPAGPGIGNTTGAPSSGFFNSGS
;
A
#
# COMPACT_ATOMS: atom_id res chain seq x y z
N MET A 1 -2.92 6.09 -0.41
CA MET A 1 -2.35 6.96 -1.46
C MET A 1 -3.26 8.17 -1.60
N SER A 2 -2.74 9.39 -1.55
CA SER A 2 -3.54 10.62 -1.50
C SER A 2 -3.62 11.36 -2.84
N PHE A 3 -3.69 10.64 -3.97
CA PHE A 3 -3.81 11.30 -5.29
C PHE A 3 -5.12 12.06 -5.47
N LEU A 4 -6.12 11.77 -4.63
CA LEU A 4 -7.39 12.50 -4.55
C LEU A 4 -7.22 13.97 -4.13
N THR A 5 -6.16 14.29 -3.40
CA THR A 5 -5.89 15.64 -2.88
C THR A 5 -4.76 16.34 -3.63
N LEU A 6 -4.15 15.68 -4.62
CA LEU A 6 -3.07 16.27 -5.42
C LEU A 6 -3.65 17.07 -6.58
N PRO A 7 -3.08 18.24 -6.89
CA PRO A 7 -3.52 19.03 -8.03
C PRO A 7 -3.18 18.35 -9.37
N PRO A 8 -3.87 18.73 -10.46
CA PRO A 8 -3.68 18.11 -11.77
C PRO A 8 -2.24 18.17 -12.27
N GLU A 9 -1.47 19.23 -11.96
CA GLU A 9 -0.05 19.32 -12.34
C GLU A 9 0.77 18.14 -11.81
N ILE A 10 0.50 17.71 -10.57
CA ILE A 10 1.25 16.63 -9.91
C ILE A 10 0.77 15.27 -10.39
N ASN A 11 -0.54 15.06 -10.51
CA ASN A 11 -1.10 13.80 -11.00
C ASN A 11 -0.67 13.54 -12.46
N SER A 12 -0.80 14.55 -13.32
CA SER A 12 -0.32 14.53 -14.71
C SER A 12 1.17 14.24 -14.82
N LEU A 13 1.99 14.95 -14.05
CA LEU A 13 3.44 14.78 -14.08
C LEU A 13 3.87 13.39 -13.60
N ASN A 14 3.30 12.90 -12.50
CA ASN A 14 3.62 11.57 -11.96
C ASN A 14 3.25 10.43 -12.90
N MET A 15 2.15 10.56 -13.66
CA MET A 15 1.74 9.55 -14.64
C MET A 15 2.60 9.56 -15.91
N LEU A 16 3.11 10.73 -16.32
CA LEU A 16 3.86 10.90 -17.56
C LEU A 16 5.39 10.77 -17.39
N LEU A 17 5.92 10.98 -16.19
CA LEU A 17 7.32 10.76 -15.87
C LEU A 17 7.62 9.29 -15.60
N GLY A 18 8.87 8.89 -15.89
CA GLY A 18 9.37 7.55 -15.62
C GLY A 18 9.61 6.72 -16.87
N ALA A 19 10.01 5.45 -16.66
CA ALA A 19 10.41 4.54 -17.73
C ALA A 19 9.24 3.96 -18.56
N GLY A 20 8.00 4.34 -18.24
CA GLY A 20 6.79 3.81 -18.87
C GLY A 20 6.51 2.34 -18.55
N SER A 21 5.68 1.70 -19.37
CA SER A 21 5.22 0.32 -19.15
C SER A 21 6.20 -0.77 -19.61
N ALA A 22 7.23 -0.41 -20.39
CA ALA A 22 8.15 -1.37 -21.01
C ALA A 22 8.86 -2.31 -20.01
N PRO A 23 9.35 -1.85 -18.84
CA PRO A 23 9.93 -2.75 -17.84
C PRO A 23 8.93 -3.79 -17.35
N MET A 24 7.68 -3.40 -17.08
CA MET A 24 6.65 -4.33 -16.60
C MET A 24 6.20 -5.31 -17.70
N ALA A 25 6.20 -4.88 -18.96
CA ALA A 25 6.01 -5.78 -20.10
C ALA A 25 7.14 -6.81 -20.23
N SER A 26 8.39 -6.43 -19.95
CA SER A 26 9.52 -7.36 -19.91
C SER A 26 9.39 -8.37 -18.77
N VAL A 27 8.90 -7.94 -17.60
CA VAL A 27 8.60 -8.82 -16.46
C VAL A 27 7.54 -9.85 -16.84
N ALA A 28 6.47 -9.46 -17.55
CA ALA A 28 5.48 -10.40 -18.04
C ALA A 28 6.10 -11.47 -18.96
N SER A 29 7.00 -11.09 -19.86
CA SER A 29 7.70 -12.05 -20.72
C SER A 29 8.64 -12.99 -19.96
N ALA A 30 9.29 -12.50 -18.90
CA ALA A 30 10.16 -13.31 -18.05
C ALA A 30 9.35 -14.36 -17.25
N TRP A 31 8.16 -13.99 -16.75
CA TRP A 31 7.26 -14.91 -16.07
C TRP A 31 6.70 -15.99 -17.00
N ASP A 32 6.35 -15.66 -18.25
CA ASP A 32 5.99 -16.66 -19.27
C ASP A 32 7.16 -17.64 -19.53
N GLY A 33 8.39 -17.12 -19.63
CA GLY A 33 9.59 -17.95 -19.78
C GLY A 33 9.77 -18.91 -18.62
N LEU A 34 9.62 -18.43 -17.39
CA LEU A 34 9.68 -19.26 -16.19
C LEU A 34 8.57 -20.32 -16.15
N ALA A 35 7.34 -19.97 -16.55
CA ALA A 35 6.24 -20.92 -16.63
C ALA A 35 6.55 -22.06 -17.62
N SER A 36 7.15 -21.74 -18.77
CA SER A 36 7.59 -22.74 -19.77
C SER A 36 8.69 -23.67 -19.23
N GLU A 37 9.68 -23.12 -18.53
CA GLU A 37 10.76 -23.89 -17.90
C GLU A 37 10.23 -24.81 -16.79
N LEU A 38 9.33 -24.32 -15.94
CA LEU A 38 8.71 -25.12 -14.87
C LEU A 38 7.83 -26.25 -15.41
N SER A 39 7.07 -25.98 -16.49
CA SER A 39 6.30 -27.01 -17.18
C SER A 39 7.21 -28.07 -17.79
N SER A 40 8.30 -27.65 -18.45
CA SER A 40 9.30 -28.56 -19.04
C SER A 40 10.00 -29.40 -17.96
N ALA A 41 10.35 -28.79 -16.82
CA ALA A 41 10.95 -29.47 -15.69
C ALA A 41 10.00 -30.50 -15.07
N SER A 42 8.71 -30.17 -14.95
CA SER A 42 7.68 -31.12 -14.51
C SER A 42 7.61 -32.34 -15.43
N SER A 43 7.51 -32.13 -16.75
CA SER A 43 7.45 -33.22 -17.74
C SER A 43 8.73 -34.05 -17.77
N PHE A 44 9.90 -33.41 -17.62
CA PHE A 44 11.18 -34.12 -17.54
C PHE A 44 11.24 -35.01 -16.30
N PHE A 45 10.88 -34.48 -15.12
CA PHE A 45 10.93 -35.23 -13.88
C PHE A 45 9.94 -36.42 -13.88
N GLU A 46 8.73 -36.21 -14.39
CA GLU A 46 7.74 -37.27 -14.60
C GLU A 46 8.24 -38.32 -15.60
N GLY A 47 8.89 -37.91 -16.69
CA GLY A 47 9.52 -38.79 -17.67
C GLY A 47 10.63 -39.66 -17.07
N VAL A 48 11.52 -39.08 -16.26
CA VAL A 48 12.60 -39.82 -15.58
C VAL A 48 12.02 -40.81 -14.56
N THR A 49 11.02 -40.39 -13.79
CA THR A 49 10.43 -41.23 -12.75
C THR A 49 9.65 -42.39 -13.38
N SER A 50 8.84 -42.13 -14.39
CA SER A 50 8.11 -43.18 -15.11
C SER A 50 9.03 -44.14 -15.88
N GLY A 51 10.10 -43.65 -16.52
CA GLY A 51 11.09 -44.51 -17.18
C GLY A 51 11.80 -45.46 -16.21
N LEU A 52 12.17 -44.96 -15.02
CA LEU A 52 12.85 -45.78 -14.01
C LEU A 52 11.95 -46.88 -13.45
N ILE A 53 10.67 -46.57 -13.19
CA ILE A 53 9.68 -47.51 -12.62
C ILE A 53 9.24 -48.56 -13.65
N ASN A 54 9.14 -48.18 -14.94
CA ASN A 54 8.61 -49.06 -15.98
C ASN A 54 9.66 -50.02 -16.57
N ASP A 55 10.96 -49.69 -16.53
CA ASP A 55 12.02 -50.54 -17.10
C ASP A 55 12.73 -51.42 -16.05
N ALA A 56 13.75 -50.88 -15.37
CA ALA A 56 14.72 -51.68 -14.62
C ALA A 56 14.35 -51.88 -13.14
N TRP A 57 13.48 -51.04 -12.58
CA TRP A 57 13.15 -51.05 -11.15
C TRP A 57 11.66 -51.28 -10.91
N GLN A 58 11.26 -52.57 -10.90
CA GLN A 58 9.88 -52.99 -10.66
C GLN A 58 9.72 -53.66 -9.29
N GLY A 59 8.66 -53.30 -8.54
CA GLY A 59 8.31 -53.93 -7.26
C GLY A 59 7.73 -52.94 -6.23
N PRO A 60 7.42 -53.39 -5.00
CA PRO A 60 6.82 -52.53 -3.96
C PRO A 60 7.63 -51.26 -3.64
N ALA A 61 8.97 -51.34 -3.69
CA ALA A 61 9.84 -50.20 -3.40
C ALA A 61 9.79 -49.10 -4.50
N SER A 62 9.60 -49.46 -5.77
CA SER A 62 9.48 -48.47 -6.84
C SER A 62 8.11 -47.79 -6.85
N LEU A 63 7.05 -48.50 -6.45
CA LEU A 63 5.73 -47.91 -6.23
C LEU A 63 5.72 -46.88 -5.09
N GLU A 64 6.41 -47.16 -3.98
CA GLU A 64 6.57 -46.20 -2.87
C GLU A 64 7.38 -44.96 -3.27
N MET A 65 8.44 -45.15 -4.09
CA MET A 65 9.22 -44.03 -4.62
C MET A 65 8.40 -43.18 -5.61
N ALA A 66 7.58 -43.81 -6.45
CA ALA A 66 6.63 -43.13 -7.33
C ALA A 66 5.64 -42.28 -6.54
N ALA A 67 5.06 -42.86 -5.48
CA ALA A 67 4.12 -42.17 -4.60
C ALA A 67 4.77 -40.97 -3.88
N ALA A 68 6.04 -41.08 -3.50
CA ALA A 68 6.81 -39.99 -2.90
C ALA A 68 7.18 -38.86 -3.88
N ALA A 69 7.27 -39.17 -5.17
CA ALA A 69 7.64 -38.22 -6.23
C ALA A 69 6.43 -37.38 -6.72
N THR A 70 5.21 -37.91 -6.64
CA THR A 70 3.96 -37.26 -7.08
C THR A 70 3.70 -35.87 -6.47
N PRO A 71 3.95 -35.60 -5.17
CA PRO A 71 3.75 -34.26 -4.61
C PRO A 71 4.67 -33.21 -5.24
N TYR A 72 5.89 -33.61 -5.64
CA TYR A 72 6.87 -32.70 -6.23
C TYR A 72 6.54 -32.35 -7.69
N THR A 73 6.09 -33.31 -8.49
CA THR A 73 5.58 -33.04 -9.84
C THR A 73 4.34 -32.16 -9.82
N ALA A 74 3.40 -32.44 -8.90
CA ALA A 74 2.22 -31.61 -8.70
C ALA A 74 2.59 -30.17 -8.30
N TRP A 75 3.61 -30.01 -7.45
CA TRP A 75 4.12 -28.70 -7.06
C TRP A 75 4.76 -27.95 -8.24
N LEU A 76 5.59 -28.61 -9.06
CA LEU A 76 6.21 -27.99 -10.25
C LEU A 76 5.15 -27.51 -11.25
N SER A 77 4.13 -28.33 -11.51
CA SER A 77 3.00 -27.97 -12.39
C SER A 77 2.22 -26.78 -11.82
N ALA A 78 1.89 -26.79 -10.52
CA ALA A 78 1.20 -25.68 -9.86
C ALA A 78 2.03 -24.38 -9.84
N ALA A 79 3.35 -24.47 -9.66
CA ALA A 79 4.25 -23.32 -9.72
C ALA A 79 4.33 -22.73 -11.15
N GLY A 80 4.29 -23.58 -12.18
CA GLY A 80 4.20 -23.14 -13.58
C GLY A 80 2.90 -22.38 -13.86
N ILE A 81 1.76 -22.85 -13.35
CA ILE A 81 0.46 -22.17 -13.47
C ILE A 81 0.48 -20.82 -12.74
N ALA A 82 1.02 -20.77 -11.51
CA ALA A 82 1.15 -19.52 -10.76
C ALA A 82 2.08 -18.50 -11.47
N ALA A 83 3.16 -18.97 -12.11
CA ALA A 83 4.02 -18.12 -12.95
C ALA A 83 3.27 -17.56 -14.18
N GLN A 84 2.45 -18.38 -14.84
CA GLN A 84 1.60 -17.92 -15.95
C GLN A 84 0.55 -16.90 -15.50
N GLU A 85 -0.04 -17.08 -14.32
CA GLU A 85 -0.93 -16.11 -13.69
C GLU A 85 -0.19 -14.80 -13.39
N ALA A 86 1.03 -14.85 -12.85
CA ALA A 86 1.84 -13.65 -12.62
C ALA A 86 2.12 -12.87 -13.92
N ALA A 87 2.37 -13.57 -15.03
CA ALA A 87 2.56 -12.95 -16.33
C ALA A 87 1.28 -12.26 -16.84
N SER A 88 0.10 -12.86 -16.64
CA SER A 88 -1.17 -12.26 -17.04
C SER A 88 -1.51 -11.02 -16.20
N GLN A 89 -1.27 -11.06 -14.89
CA GLN A 89 -1.48 -9.91 -14.01
C GLN A 89 -0.50 -8.77 -14.31
N ALA A 90 0.75 -9.06 -14.65
CA ALA A 90 1.70 -8.03 -15.07
C ALA A 90 1.23 -7.29 -16.34
N ARG A 91 0.63 -8.01 -17.30
CA ARG A 91 0.01 -7.38 -18.49
C ARG A 91 -1.22 -6.56 -18.14
N ALA A 92 -2.03 -7.00 -17.18
CA ALA A 92 -3.18 -6.24 -16.70
C ALA A 92 -2.75 -4.90 -16.09
N VAL A 93 -1.67 -4.88 -15.30
CA VAL A 93 -1.08 -3.64 -14.77
C VAL A 93 -0.57 -2.72 -15.88
N VAL A 94 0.12 -3.28 -16.89
CA VAL A 94 0.55 -2.51 -18.09
C VAL A 94 -0.65 -1.87 -18.79
N SER A 95 -1.73 -2.63 -19.01
CA SER A 95 -2.94 -2.11 -19.64
C SER A 95 -3.61 -1.01 -18.81
N ALA A 96 -3.67 -1.16 -17.49
CA ALA A 96 -4.23 -0.16 -16.59
C ALA A 96 -3.41 1.15 -16.61
N PHE A 97 -2.09 1.03 -16.64
CA PHE A 97 -1.19 2.18 -16.75
C PHE A 97 -1.38 2.93 -18.08
N GLU A 98 -1.36 2.24 -19.22
CA GLU A 98 -1.52 2.91 -20.52
C GLU A 98 -2.91 3.52 -20.70
N THR A 99 -3.94 2.90 -20.13
CA THR A 99 -5.30 3.46 -20.12
C THR A 99 -5.33 4.78 -19.34
N ALA A 100 -4.79 4.79 -18.12
CA ALA A 100 -4.75 5.99 -17.29
C ALA A 100 -3.89 7.10 -17.92
N ARG A 101 -2.75 6.73 -18.51
CA ARG A 101 -1.88 7.65 -19.24
C ARG A 101 -2.55 8.28 -20.47
N SER A 102 -3.48 7.59 -21.12
CA SER A 102 -4.23 8.14 -22.25
C SER A 102 -5.34 9.12 -21.84
N ILE A 103 -5.79 9.04 -20.59
CA ILE A 103 -6.88 9.87 -20.04
C ILE A 103 -6.32 11.09 -19.30
N ILE A 104 -5.12 10.97 -18.71
CA ILE A 104 -4.50 12.06 -17.94
C ILE A 104 -4.37 13.33 -18.78
N VAL A 105 -4.57 14.47 -18.15
CA VAL A 105 -4.45 15.76 -18.84
C VAL A 105 -2.97 16.02 -19.14
N HIS A 106 -2.68 16.59 -20.32
CA HIS A 106 -1.30 16.92 -20.65
C HIS A 106 -0.85 18.18 -19.88
N PRO A 107 0.34 18.22 -19.24
CA PRO A 107 0.82 19.37 -18.46
C PRO A 107 0.81 20.70 -19.21
N ALA A 108 0.99 20.69 -20.53
CA ALA A 108 0.93 21.88 -21.36
C ALA A 108 -0.46 22.55 -21.38
N LEU A 109 -1.55 21.78 -21.27
CA LEU A 109 -2.92 22.31 -21.21
C LEU A 109 -3.17 22.99 -19.87
N ILE A 110 -2.70 22.37 -18.79
CA ILE A 110 -2.79 22.91 -17.43
C ILE A 110 -1.99 24.22 -17.34
N ALA A 111 -0.74 24.23 -17.83
CA ALA A 111 0.08 25.43 -17.89
C ALA A 111 -0.56 26.54 -18.76
N GLY A 112 -1.17 26.19 -19.89
CA GLY A 112 -1.90 27.14 -20.74
C GLY A 112 -3.10 27.77 -20.03
N ASN A 113 -3.85 26.98 -19.27
CA ASN A 113 -4.95 27.46 -18.44
C ASN A 113 -4.45 28.42 -17.33
N ARG A 114 -3.41 28.05 -16.58
CA ARG A 114 -2.85 28.90 -15.52
C ARG A 114 -2.28 30.21 -16.08
N ASN A 115 -1.64 30.19 -17.25
CA ASN A 115 -1.18 31.41 -17.92
C ASN A 115 -2.34 32.33 -18.33
N SER A 116 -3.45 31.75 -18.80
CA SER A 116 -4.66 32.50 -19.15
C SER A 116 -5.29 33.15 -17.91
N LEU A 117 -5.33 32.43 -16.78
CA LEU A 117 -5.77 32.97 -15.51
C LEU A 117 -4.94 34.19 -15.11
N VAL A 118 -3.61 34.07 -15.11
CA VAL A 118 -2.71 35.18 -14.74
C VAL A 118 -2.97 36.40 -15.63
N SER A 119 -3.11 36.22 -16.95
CA SER A 119 -3.43 37.31 -17.87
C SER A 119 -4.79 37.98 -17.57
N LEU A 120 -5.81 37.19 -17.25
CA LEU A 120 -7.14 37.69 -16.94
C LEU A 120 -7.17 38.43 -15.60
N VAL A 121 -6.49 37.91 -14.58
CA VAL A 121 -6.34 38.54 -13.26
C VAL A 121 -5.60 39.88 -13.39
N MET A 122 -4.48 39.90 -14.13
CA MET A 122 -3.69 41.12 -14.34
C MET A 122 -4.45 42.23 -15.09
N SER A 123 -5.44 41.86 -15.91
CA SER A 123 -6.31 42.80 -16.63
C SER A 123 -7.63 43.11 -15.91
N ASN A 124 -7.89 42.51 -14.74
CA ASN A 124 -9.16 42.62 -14.02
C ASN A 124 -9.27 43.86 -13.11
N LEU A 125 -8.79 45.03 -13.56
CA LEU A 125 -8.68 46.23 -12.73
C LEU A 125 -10.03 46.73 -12.17
N PHE A 126 -11.12 46.51 -12.91
CA PHE A 126 -12.49 46.93 -12.52
C PHE A 126 -13.44 45.74 -12.31
N GLY A 127 -12.94 44.51 -12.18
CA GLY A 127 -13.78 43.32 -11.99
C GLY A 127 -14.48 42.82 -13.26
N GLN A 128 -14.23 43.41 -14.43
CA GLN A 128 -14.91 43.07 -15.69
C GLN A 128 -14.59 41.65 -16.20
N ASN A 129 -13.43 41.10 -15.83
CA ASN A 129 -13.00 39.76 -16.22
C ASN A 129 -13.45 38.68 -15.23
N ALA A 130 -14.20 39.02 -14.16
CA ALA A 130 -14.62 38.05 -13.16
C ALA A 130 -15.35 36.81 -13.75
N PRO A 131 -16.27 36.94 -14.73
CA PRO A 131 -16.89 35.78 -15.37
C PRO A 131 -15.89 34.92 -16.17
N ALA A 132 -14.89 35.55 -16.81
CA ALA A 132 -13.87 34.84 -17.57
C ALA A 132 -12.87 34.11 -16.67
N ILE A 133 -12.53 34.69 -15.52
CA ILE A 133 -11.72 34.06 -14.47
C ILE A 133 -12.45 32.83 -13.92
N ALA A 134 -13.74 32.95 -13.61
CA ALA A 134 -14.54 31.83 -13.14
C ALA A 134 -14.59 30.68 -14.17
N ALA A 135 -14.73 30.99 -15.46
CA ALA A 135 -14.71 29.97 -16.51
C ALA A 135 -13.35 29.28 -16.66
N VAL A 136 -12.24 30.00 -16.50
CA VAL A 136 -10.88 29.42 -16.54
C VAL A 136 -10.62 28.53 -15.32
N GLU A 137 -11.06 28.94 -14.13
CA GLU A 137 -10.98 28.11 -12.91
C GLU A 137 -11.88 26.87 -13.03
N GLU A 138 -13.08 26.97 -13.62
CA GLU A 138 -13.94 25.80 -13.88
C GLU A 138 -13.24 24.75 -14.78
N ILE A 139 -12.54 25.19 -15.83
CA ILE A 139 -11.76 24.29 -16.69
C ILE A 139 -10.62 23.63 -15.91
N TYR A 140 -9.99 24.35 -14.99
CA TYR A 140 -8.94 23.79 -14.14
C TYR A 140 -9.48 22.71 -13.20
N GLU A 141 -10.65 22.94 -12.61
CA GLU A 141 -11.37 21.94 -11.80
C GLU A 141 -11.75 20.70 -12.63
N GLN A 142 -12.12 20.87 -13.91
CA GLN A 142 -12.34 19.74 -14.81
C GLN A 142 -11.06 18.94 -15.07
N PHE A 143 -9.91 19.60 -15.23
CA PHE A 143 -8.63 18.90 -15.35
C PHE A 143 -8.31 18.09 -14.10
N TRP A 144 -8.55 18.68 -12.92
CA TRP A 144 -8.35 17.98 -11.66
C TRP A 144 -9.25 16.73 -11.55
N ALA A 145 -10.54 16.88 -11.84
CA ALA A 145 -11.48 15.77 -11.82
C ALA A 145 -11.10 14.64 -12.81
N GLN A 146 -10.69 15.00 -14.03
CA GLN A 146 -10.26 14.04 -15.05
C GLN A 146 -9.02 13.26 -14.61
N ASP A 147 -8.02 13.95 -14.03
CA ASP A 147 -6.81 13.32 -13.52
C ASP A 147 -7.09 12.37 -12.35
N VAL A 148 -7.99 12.77 -11.44
CA VAL A 148 -8.45 11.93 -10.33
C VAL A 148 -9.12 10.66 -10.85
N VAL A 149 -9.97 10.76 -11.87
CA VAL A 149 -10.63 9.60 -12.49
C VAL A 149 -9.60 8.66 -13.14
N ALA A 150 -8.61 9.20 -13.84
CA ALA A 150 -7.54 8.40 -14.44
C ALA A 150 -6.74 7.63 -13.36
N MET A 151 -6.36 8.31 -12.28
CA MET A 151 -5.60 7.73 -11.18
C MET A 151 -6.41 6.70 -10.38
N LEU A 152 -7.71 6.92 -10.17
CA LEU A 152 -8.62 5.95 -9.56
C LEU A 152 -8.75 4.69 -10.42
N GLY A 153 -8.89 4.85 -11.74
CA GLY A 153 -8.92 3.74 -12.69
C GLY A 153 -7.63 2.92 -12.66
N TYR A 154 -6.48 3.60 -12.66
CA TYR A 154 -5.17 2.95 -12.54
C TYR A 154 -5.03 2.18 -11.22
N HIS A 155 -5.32 2.83 -10.10
CA HIS A 155 -5.24 2.22 -8.78
C HIS A 155 -6.16 1.01 -8.66
N GLY A 156 -7.41 1.12 -9.12
CA GLY A 156 -8.37 0.01 -9.12
C GLY A 156 -7.88 -1.18 -9.96
N GLY A 157 -7.39 -0.91 -11.18
CA GLY A 157 -6.84 -1.95 -12.06
C GLY A 157 -5.59 -2.62 -11.50
N ALA A 158 -4.65 -1.84 -10.97
CA ALA A 158 -3.42 -2.36 -10.38
C ALA A 158 -3.68 -3.13 -9.08
N ALA A 159 -4.58 -2.65 -8.22
CA ALA A 159 -4.97 -3.34 -7.00
C ALA A 159 -5.70 -4.66 -7.28
N ALA A 160 -6.58 -4.69 -8.29
CA ALA A 160 -7.25 -5.92 -8.72
C ALA A 160 -6.24 -6.95 -9.26
N ALA A 161 -5.28 -6.51 -10.08
CA ALA A 161 -4.23 -7.39 -10.59
C ALA A 161 -3.33 -7.94 -9.47
N ALA A 162 -2.98 -7.10 -8.50
CA ALA A 162 -2.20 -7.53 -7.33
C ALA A 162 -2.98 -8.51 -6.44
N ALA A 163 -4.29 -8.30 -6.25
CA ALA A 163 -5.15 -9.16 -5.45
C ALA A 163 -5.40 -10.54 -6.10
N ALA A 164 -5.31 -10.62 -7.43
CA ALA A 164 -5.45 -11.86 -8.17
C ALA A 164 -4.20 -12.76 -8.11
N LEU A 165 -3.06 -12.28 -7.61
CA LEU A 165 -1.85 -13.09 -7.49
C LEU A 165 -1.97 -14.09 -6.35
N THR A 166 -1.82 -15.38 -6.68
CA THR A 166 -1.76 -16.45 -5.68
C THR A 166 -0.35 -16.58 -5.09
N PRO A 167 -0.20 -16.66 -3.76
CA PRO A 167 1.12 -16.91 -3.15
C PRO A 167 1.67 -18.28 -3.56
N PHE A 168 2.97 -18.34 -3.88
CA PHE A 168 3.62 -19.61 -4.22
C PHE A 168 3.52 -20.60 -3.06
N ALA A 169 3.05 -21.81 -3.36
CA ALA A 169 3.04 -22.90 -2.40
C ALA A 169 4.48 -23.28 -2.01
N LYS A 170 4.71 -23.59 -0.74
CA LYS A 170 6.01 -24.11 -0.29
C LYS A 170 6.29 -25.44 -0.97
N VAL A 171 7.56 -25.67 -1.33
CA VAL A 171 8.01 -26.97 -1.82
C VAL A 171 7.61 -28.04 -0.80
N PRO A 172 6.92 -29.12 -1.22
CA PRO A 172 6.61 -30.22 -0.32
C PRO A 172 7.88 -30.74 0.33
N GLY A 173 7.94 -30.71 1.66
CA GLY A 173 9.05 -31.28 2.41
C GLY A 173 9.07 -32.79 2.24
N GLY A 174 9.82 -33.29 1.25
CA GLY A 174 9.74 -34.71 0.91
C GLY A 174 10.60 -35.19 -0.24
N VAL A 175 11.87 -34.77 -0.32
CA VAL A 175 12.92 -35.60 -0.96
C VAL A 175 13.97 -36.06 0.06
N SER A 176 13.94 -35.51 1.29
CA SER A 176 14.78 -35.94 2.42
C SER A 176 14.10 -36.93 3.38
N SER A 177 12.88 -37.37 3.10
CA SER A 177 12.16 -38.37 3.91
C SER A 177 12.21 -39.79 3.34
N GLY A 178 13.14 -40.06 2.42
CA GLY A 178 13.60 -41.44 2.17
C GLY A 178 14.11 -42.04 3.49
N ALA A 179 13.56 -43.21 3.85
CA ALA A 179 13.78 -43.94 5.12
C ALA A 179 13.26 -43.29 6.42
N GLY A 180 13.29 -41.97 6.58
CA GLY A 180 12.88 -41.28 7.82
C GLY A 180 11.37 -41.24 8.08
N GLY A 181 10.54 -41.21 7.03
CA GLY A 181 9.08 -41.21 7.16
C GLY A 181 8.51 -42.56 7.60
N PHE A 182 9.08 -43.66 7.09
CA PHE A 182 8.75 -45.01 7.50
C PHE A 182 9.12 -45.25 8.97
N ALA A 183 10.29 -44.79 9.40
CA ALA A 183 10.71 -44.87 10.80
C ALA A 183 9.76 -44.09 11.73
N LYS A 184 9.27 -42.92 11.34
CA LYS A 184 8.31 -42.14 12.13
C LYS A 184 6.92 -42.76 12.21
N ALA A 185 6.43 -43.37 11.13
CA ALA A 185 5.16 -44.09 11.11
C ALA A 185 5.22 -45.37 11.98
N VAL A 186 6.31 -46.13 11.87
CA VAL A 186 6.55 -47.33 12.69
C VAL A 186 6.75 -46.97 14.16
N VAL A 187 7.44 -45.88 14.48
CA VAL A 187 7.62 -45.39 15.87
C VAL A 187 6.31 -44.85 16.46
N ALA A 188 5.45 -44.22 15.66
CA ALA A 188 4.13 -43.77 16.11
C ALA A 188 3.18 -44.96 16.42
N GLU A 189 3.20 -46.01 15.59
CA GLU A 189 2.43 -47.23 15.84
C GLU A 189 2.99 -48.07 17.00
N LEU A 190 4.32 -48.10 17.17
CA LEU A 190 4.98 -48.79 18.28
C LEU A 190 4.81 -48.05 19.61
N SER A 191 4.78 -46.71 19.58
CA SER A 191 4.44 -45.87 20.74
C SER A 191 2.98 -46.04 21.18
N GLY A 192 2.08 -46.37 20.25
CA GLY A 192 0.70 -46.75 20.56
C GLY A 192 0.55 -48.14 21.17
N LEU A 193 1.57 -49.00 21.03
CA LEU A 193 1.59 -50.37 21.57
C LEU A 193 2.28 -50.48 22.94
N ALA A 194 2.98 -49.43 23.38
CA ALA A 194 3.62 -49.37 24.69
C ALA A 194 2.65 -49.05 25.85
N GLY A 195 1.42 -48.64 25.53
CA GLY A 195 0.36 -48.32 26.49
C GLY A 195 -0.65 -49.45 26.68
N GLY A 196 -0.24 -50.56 27.32
CA GLY A 196 -1.18 -51.55 27.87
C GLY A 196 -1.04 -52.96 27.30
N LEU A 197 -0.31 -53.82 28.01
CA LEU A 197 -0.28 -55.26 27.81
C LEU A 197 -1.62 -55.88 28.26
N ASN A 198 -2.61 -55.94 27.37
CA ASN A 198 -3.83 -56.73 27.58
C ASN A 198 -4.15 -57.57 26.32
N PRO A 199 -4.31 -58.92 26.43
CA PRO A 199 -4.60 -59.82 25.31
C PRO A 199 -5.80 -59.40 24.43
N GLY A 200 -6.74 -58.61 24.95
CA GLY A 200 -7.84 -58.05 24.16
C GLY A 200 -7.42 -57.00 23.13
N ALA A 201 -6.42 -56.17 23.43
CA ALA A 201 -5.91 -55.13 22.53
C ALA A 201 -5.09 -55.72 21.37
N LEU A 202 -4.35 -56.81 21.65
CA LEU A 202 -3.63 -57.56 20.62
C LEU A 202 -4.59 -58.25 19.64
N LYS A 203 -5.72 -58.77 20.14
CA LYS A 203 -6.77 -59.40 19.31
C LYS A 203 -7.56 -58.37 18.49
N ALA A 204 -7.79 -57.17 19.04
CA ALA A 204 -8.39 -56.05 18.31
C ALA A 204 -7.44 -55.47 17.24
N GLY A 205 -6.14 -55.36 17.54
CA GLY A 205 -5.10 -54.93 16.60
C GLY A 205 -4.91 -55.92 15.43
N LEU A 206 -4.84 -57.23 15.72
CA LEU A 206 -4.80 -58.27 14.69
C LEU A 206 -6.11 -58.35 13.89
N GLY A 207 -7.26 -58.10 14.52
CA GLY A 207 -8.55 -57.99 13.84
C GLY A 207 -8.63 -56.82 12.87
N ALA A 208 -8.13 -55.64 13.26
CA ALA A 208 -8.08 -54.43 12.44
C ALA A 208 -7.09 -54.55 11.26
N ILE A 209 -5.97 -55.27 11.45
CA ILE A 209 -5.02 -55.59 10.39
C ILE A 209 -5.65 -56.56 9.38
N ASN A 210 -6.42 -57.54 9.84
CA ASN A 210 -7.11 -58.52 8.98
C ASN A 210 -8.26 -57.90 8.15
N THR A 211 -9.02 -56.93 8.70
CA THR A 211 -10.03 -56.17 7.94
C THR A 211 -9.42 -55.15 6.96
N ARG A 212 -8.22 -54.62 7.24
CA ARG A 212 -7.50 -53.72 6.31
C ARG A 212 -6.78 -54.47 5.18
N MET A 213 -6.29 -55.69 5.41
CA MET A 213 -5.73 -56.54 4.34
C MET A 213 -6.79 -57.13 3.38
N THR A 214 -8.02 -57.31 3.86
CA THR A 214 -9.14 -57.83 3.04
C THR A 214 -9.85 -56.75 2.21
N SER A 215 -9.58 -55.47 2.47
CA SER A 215 -10.13 -54.32 1.73
C SER A 215 -9.17 -53.72 0.69
N LEU A 216 -7.99 -54.31 0.49
CA LEU A 216 -7.13 -54.04 -0.68
C LEU A 216 -7.75 -54.68 -1.94
N PRO A 217 -7.87 -53.96 -3.07
CA PRO A 217 -8.37 -54.54 -4.31
C PRO A 217 -7.36 -55.59 -4.79
N GLY A 218 -7.71 -56.87 -4.67
CA GLY A 218 -6.85 -58.00 -5.03
C GLY A 218 -6.89 -59.23 -4.10
N GLY A 219 -7.59 -59.19 -2.97
CA GLY A 219 -7.95 -60.37 -2.17
C GLY A 219 -6.77 -61.28 -1.77
N PHE A 220 -6.03 -60.90 -0.72
CA PHE A 220 -4.93 -61.72 -0.20
C PHE A 220 -5.46 -62.90 0.64
N ASN A 221 -5.39 -64.13 0.13
CA ASN A 221 -5.87 -65.33 0.82
C ASN A 221 -4.81 -65.93 1.77
N LEU A 222 -4.77 -65.43 3.01
CA LEU A 222 -3.84 -65.90 4.05
C LEU A 222 -4.03 -67.38 4.43
N ALA A 223 -5.23 -67.95 4.24
CA ALA A 223 -5.51 -69.37 4.45
C ALA A 223 -4.93 -70.27 3.33
N GLY A 224 -4.59 -69.71 2.16
CA GLY A 224 -3.84 -70.40 1.12
C GLY A 224 -2.34 -70.50 1.43
N VAL A 225 -1.77 -69.41 1.96
CA VAL A 225 -0.35 -69.32 2.32
C VAL A 225 -0.01 -70.25 3.51
N LEU A 226 -0.89 -70.34 4.51
CA LEU A 226 -0.68 -71.22 5.67
C LEU A 226 -0.76 -72.72 5.32
N ARG A 227 -1.58 -73.10 4.33
CA ARG A 227 -1.65 -74.48 3.82
C ARG A 227 -0.40 -74.89 3.03
N ASN A 228 0.24 -73.95 2.34
CA ASN A 228 1.50 -74.20 1.62
C ASN A 228 2.72 -74.27 2.55
N LEU A 229 2.69 -73.56 3.69
CA LEU A 229 3.74 -73.65 4.71
C LEU A 229 3.73 -74.99 5.47
N GLN A 230 2.56 -75.59 5.71
CA GLN A 230 2.48 -76.94 6.32
C GLN A 230 2.90 -78.08 5.38
N GLN A 231 3.01 -77.85 4.07
CA GLN A 231 3.48 -78.87 3.11
C GLN A 231 4.98 -78.80 2.80
N SER A 232 5.68 -77.68 3.10
CA SER A 232 7.11 -77.54 2.77
C SER A 232 8.09 -77.85 3.93
N THR A 233 7.60 -78.06 5.16
CA THR A 233 8.44 -78.41 6.31
C THR A 233 8.65 -79.92 6.51
N GLY A 234 8.31 -80.75 5.51
CA GLY A 234 8.32 -82.21 5.62
C GLY A 234 9.62 -82.94 5.26
N GLY A 235 10.78 -82.27 5.10
CA GLY A 235 11.90 -82.93 4.40
C GLY A 235 13.34 -82.53 4.70
N LEU A 236 13.68 -81.90 5.83
CA LEU A 236 15.10 -81.60 6.16
C LEU A 236 15.49 -81.90 7.62
N ALA A 237 14.78 -82.81 8.28
CA ALA A 237 15.30 -83.54 9.42
C ALA A 237 16.32 -84.59 8.93
N ASN A 238 17.48 -84.13 8.44
CA ASN A 238 18.73 -84.91 8.29
C ASN A 238 19.78 -84.06 7.56
N LEU A 239 20.68 -83.41 8.31
CA LEU A 239 22.10 -83.78 8.27
C LEU A 239 22.90 -83.00 9.31
N ARG A 240 23.68 -83.76 10.09
CA ARG A 240 24.51 -83.31 11.20
C ARG A 240 25.91 -82.91 10.74
N LEU A 241 26.42 -81.92 11.47
CA LEU A 241 27.79 -81.63 11.88
C LEU A 241 28.80 -82.82 11.82
N HIS A 242 29.89 -82.67 11.05
CA HIS A 242 31.22 -83.24 11.36
C HIS A 242 32.34 -82.60 10.48
N ASP A 243 33.19 -81.81 11.12
CA ASP A 243 34.68 -81.85 11.09
C ASP A 243 35.52 -82.13 9.82
N LEU A 244 36.58 -81.31 9.73
CA LEU A 244 37.95 -81.56 9.25
C LEU A 244 38.21 -81.92 7.77
N GLY A 245 39.23 -81.25 7.21
CA GLY A 245 40.11 -81.85 6.21
C GLY A 245 40.42 -80.96 5.01
N GLY A 246 41.70 -80.66 4.82
CA GLY A 246 42.20 -79.81 3.75
C GLY A 246 42.59 -80.54 2.45
N ILE A 247 43.20 -79.73 1.58
CA ILE A 247 44.18 -80.03 0.50
C ILE A 247 43.67 -80.75 -0.76
N GLY A 248 44.04 -80.18 -1.91
CA GLY A 248 44.27 -80.90 -3.19
C GLY A 248 43.61 -80.23 -4.39
N THR A 249 44.25 -79.31 -5.12
CA THR A 249 45.12 -79.53 -6.30
C THR A 249 44.54 -80.42 -7.40
N GLY A 250 44.46 -79.88 -8.62
CA GLY A 250 44.81 -80.65 -9.83
C GLY A 250 43.82 -80.68 -10.99
N GLY A 251 43.86 -79.65 -11.84
CA GLY A 251 43.85 -79.76 -13.33
C GLY A 251 42.63 -80.38 -14.05
N PRO A 252 42.77 -80.65 -15.36
CA PRO A 252 42.61 -79.66 -16.45
C PRO A 252 41.74 -80.20 -17.61
N THR A 253 41.36 -79.34 -18.57
CA THR A 253 41.10 -79.63 -20.01
C THR A 253 40.57 -78.33 -20.67
N ALA A 254 41.29 -77.67 -21.61
CA ALA A 254 41.50 -78.00 -23.03
C ALA A 254 40.15 -78.07 -23.80
N ALA A 255 39.92 -77.50 -24.97
CA ALA A 255 40.68 -76.82 -26.04
C ALA A 255 39.61 -75.97 -26.81
N SER A 256 39.80 -75.17 -27.86
CA SER A 256 40.78 -75.06 -28.96
C SER A 256 40.38 -73.80 -29.76
N GLY A 257 41.30 -72.89 -30.10
CA GLY A 257 41.85 -72.78 -31.46
C GLY A 257 41.29 -71.53 -32.18
N LEU A 258 41.88 -70.90 -33.21
CA LEU A 258 43.21 -70.86 -33.83
C LEU A 258 43.08 -69.86 -35.00
N GLY A 259 44.11 -69.06 -35.30
CA GLY A 259 44.24 -68.23 -36.53
C GLY A 259 44.48 -66.74 -36.23
N SER A 260 45.71 -66.19 -36.26
CA SER A 260 46.71 -65.99 -37.34
C SER A 260 46.44 -64.78 -38.26
N PHE A 261 47.52 -63.99 -38.45
CA PHE A 261 47.77 -62.83 -39.34
C PHE A 261 47.24 -61.46 -38.85
N GLY A 262 48.01 -60.36 -38.81
CA GLY A 262 49.37 -60.08 -39.26
C GLY A 262 49.76 -58.61 -38.99
N ARG A 263 51.07 -58.32 -39.06
CA ARG A 263 51.67 -56.97 -39.11
C ARG A 263 51.22 -56.21 -40.36
N GLN A 264 50.55 -55.07 -40.21
CA GLN A 264 50.58 -53.85 -41.05
C GLN A 264 49.95 -52.74 -40.19
N GLY A 265 50.36 -51.48 -40.08
CA GLY A 265 51.40 -50.64 -40.62
C GLY A 265 51.15 -49.26 -39.99
N PHE A 266 52.17 -48.58 -39.49
CA PHE A 266 52.04 -47.18 -39.11
C PHE A 266 51.90 -46.35 -40.39
N GLY A 267 50.69 -45.88 -40.68
CA GLY A 267 50.42 -44.88 -41.71
C GLY A 267 50.44 -43.47 -41.10
N PRO A 268 51.26 -42.53 -41.60
CA PRO A 268 51.29 -41.16 -41.10
C PRO A 268 50.18 -40.37 -41.77
N GLY A 269 49.23 -39.84 -41.00
CA GLY A 269 48.25 -38.91 -41.55
C GLY A 269 46.90 -38.94 -40.85
N SER A 270 46.85 -38.48 -39.59
CA SER A 270 45.70 -37.74 -39.05
C SER A 270 46.03 -36.97 -37.76
N TRP A 271 47.30 -36.60 -37.58
CA TRP A 271 47.71 -35.58 -36.60
C TRP A 271 47.29 -34.15 -37.01
N GLY A 272 46.51 -33.99 -38.08
CA GLY A 272 46.05 -32.73 -38.64
C GLY A 272 44.80 -32.11 -38.00
N ARG A 273 44.44 -32.45 -36.75
CA ARG A 273 43.30 -31.82 -36.05
C ARG A 273 43.60 -31.29 -34.65
N PHE A 274 44.87 -31.12 -34.30
CA PHE A 274 45.29 -30.38 -33.10
C PHE A 274 45.94 -29.04 -33.46
N GLY A 275 45.31 -28.30 -34.37
CA GLY A 275 45.73 -26.96 -34.74
C GLY A 275 44.53 -26.02 -34.83
N GLY A 276 44.33 -25.21 -33.79
CA GLY A 276 43.45 -24.04 -33.83
C GLY A 276 42.08 -24.21 -33.16
N SER A 277 41.81 -23.35 -32.18
CA SER A 277 40.58 -23.20 -31.37
C SER A 277 40.33 -24.26 -30.30
N GLY A 278 39.92 -23.83 -29.10
CA GLY A 278 39.80 -24.61 -27.86
C GLY A 278 38.73 -25.72 -27.83
N ALA A 279 38.57 -26.47 -28.90
CA ALA A 279 37.65 -27.61 -29.02
C ALA A 279 38.24 -28.91 -28.44
N GLY A 280 39.56 -29.12 -28.48
CA GLY A 280 40.20 -30.36 -28.01
C GLY A 280 40.15 -30.56 -26.49
N LEU A 281 40.41 -29.48 -25.73
CA LEU A 281 40.31 -29.53 -24.27
C LEU A 281 38.85 -29.57 -23.81
N ARG A 282 37.94 -28.91 -24.52
CA ARG A 282 36.49 -28.99 -24.27
C ARG A 282 35.92 -30.39 -24.55
N ALA A 283 36.40 -31.08 -25.59
CA ALA A 283 36.00 -32.46 -25.89
C ALA A 283 36.54 -33.46 -24.85
N LEU A 284 37.78 -33.27 -24.37
CA LEU A 284 38.36 -34.08 -23.31
C LEU A 284 37.62 -33.87 -21.98
N VAL A 285 37.33 -32.62 -21.61
CA VAL A 285 36.55 -32.26 -20.41
C VAL A 285 35.11 -32.76 -20.51
N ALA A 286 34.44 -32.63 -21.65
CA ALA A 286 33.09 -33.16 -21.88
C ALA A 286 33.03 -34.70 -21.82
N SER A 287 34.10 -35.37 -22.26
CA SER A 287 34.20 -36.83 -22.14
C SER A 287 34.46 -37.29 -20.71
N LEU A 288 35.17 -36.50 -19.89
CA LEU A 288 35.46 -36.81 -18.49
C LEU A 288 34.36 -36.35 -17.52
N SER A 289 33.53 -35.36 -17.89
CA SER A 289 32.46 -34.82 -17.06
C SER A 289 31.13 -35.57 -17.17
N GLY A 290 30.98 -36.46 -18.16
CA GLY A 290 29.86 -37.39 -18.23
C GLY A 290 30.16 -38.65 -17.41
N SER A 291 29.21 -39.09 -16.56
CA SER A 291 29.33 -40.30 -15.73
C SER A 291 29.69 -41.58 -16.51
N GLY A 292 29.51 -41.59 -17.83
CA GLY A 292 29.90 -42.68 -18.72
C GLY A 292 31.37 -42.71 -19.16
N GLY A 293 32.08 -41.58 -19.20
CA GLY A 293 33.47 -41.55 -19.71
C GLY A 293 34.51 -41.98 -18.69
N LEU A 294 34.33 -41.61 -17.42
CA LEU A 294 35.10 -42.18 -16.31
C LEU A 294 34.82 -43.69 -16.18
N ASN A 295 33.56 -44.09 -16.31
CA ASN A 295 33.16 -45.50 -16.22
C ASN A 295 33.72 -46.33 -17.38
N SER A 296 33.74 -45.77 -18.60
CA SER A 296 34.40 -46.38 -19.78
C SER A 296 35.92 -46.52 -19.62
N LEU A 297 36.57 -45.59 -18.90
CA LEU A 297 38.00 -45.64 -18.62
C LEU A 297 38.33 -46.62 -17.48
N LEU A 298 37.47 -46.74 -16.48
CA LEU A 298 37.63 -47.64 -15.31
C LEU A 298 37.24 -49.10 -15.61
N THR A 299 36.30 -49.32 -16.53
CA THR A 299 35.89 -50.65 -17.03
C THR A 299 36.71 -51.13 -18.22
N ASN A 300 37.63 -50.28 -18.71
CA ASN A 300 38.58 -50.65 -19.75
C ASN A 300 39.50 -51.77 -19.23
N ALA A 301 39.48 -52.94 -19.86
CA ALA A 301 40.18 -54.14 -19.39
C ALA A 301 41.69 -53.92 -19.10
N THR A 302 42.35 -53.03 -19.82
CA THR A 302 43.76 -52.63 -19.58
C THR A 302 43.94 -51.75 -18.35
N VAL A 303 42.97 -50.89 -18.03
CA VAL A 303 42.97 -50.05 -16.82
C VAL A 303 42.51 -50.86 -15.61
N THR A 304 41.49 -51.71 -15.76
CA THR A 304 41.02 -52.61 -14.70
C THR A 304 42.12 -53.59 -14.30
N SER A 305 42.90 -54.13 -15.24
CA SER A 305 44.05 -55.00 -14.95
C SER A 305 45.26 -54.25 -14.35
N ALA A 306 45.47 -52.99 -14.71
CA ALA A 306 46.47 -52.14 -14.06
C ALA A 306 46.08 -51.80 -12.60
N LEU A 307 44.79 -51.52 -12.35
CA LEU A 307 44.26 -51.20 -11.02
C LEU A 307 44.11 -52.41 -10.10
N SER A 308 43.89 -53.61 -10.66
CA SER A 308 43.84 -54.88 -9.92
C SER A 308 45.21 -55.61 -9.88
N SER A 309 46.27 -54.95 -10.35
CA SER A 309 47.64 -55.43 -10.22
C SER A 309 48.03 -55.60 -8.74
N PRO A 310 48.76 -56.68 -8.37
CA PRO A 310 49.27 -56.87 -7.01
C PRO A 310 50.06 -55.67 -6.49
N THR A 311 50.74 -54.93 -7.36
CA THR A 311 51.50 -53.73 -6.99
C THR A 311 50.61 -52.57 -6.55
N VAL A 312 49.45 -52.39 -7.21
CA VAL A 312 48.47 -51.35 -6.86
C VAL A 312 47.66 -51.76 -5.64
N ALA A 313 47.30 -53.04 -5.53
CA ALA A 313 46.68 -53.57 -4.32
C ALA A 313 47.58 -53.41 -3.08
N ASN A 314 48.90 -53.67 -3.21
CA ASN A 314 49.88 -53.48 -2.14
C ASN A 314 50.12 -51.99 -1.82
N LEU A 315 50.01 -51.09 -2.79
CA LEU A 315 50.10 -49.65 -2.56
C LEU A 315 48.88 -49.12 -1.79
N LEU A 316 47.67 -49.53 -2.20
CA LEU A 316 46.39 -49.15 -1.59
C LEU A 316 46.18 -49.75 -0.19
N THR A 317 46.78 -50.91 0.09
CA THR A 317 46.75 -51.54 1.43
C THR A 317 47.98 -51.22 2.28
N SER A 318 48.93 -50.43 1.75
CA SER A 318 50.14 -50.07 2.49
C SER A 318 49.82 -49.21 3.71
N LYS A 319 50.58 -49.41 4.81
CA LYS A 319 50.50 -48.56 6.00
C LYS A 319 50.73 -47.09 5.69
N ALA A 320 51.55 -46.76 4.69
CA ALA A 320 51.81 -45.39 4.27
C ALA A 320 50.58 -44.75 3.63
N PHE A 321 49.88 -45.46 2.73
CA PHE A 321 48.65 -44.97 2.10
C PHE A 321 47.48 -44.90 3.09
N SER A 322 47.34 -45.91 3.96
CA SER A 322 46.38 -45.88 5.08
C SER A 322 46.65 -44.72 6.04
N SER A 323 47.92 -44.44 6.36
CA SER A 323 48.33 -43.28 7.18
C SER A 323 48.11 -41.94 6.47
N LEU A 324 48.15 -41.91 5.14
CA LEU A 324 47.87 -40.72 4.33
C LEU A 324 46.36 -40.42 4.32
N LEU A 325 45.53 -41.45 4.16
CA LEU A 325 44.06 -41.33 4.18
C LEU A 325 43.49 -41.08 5.59
N SER A 326 44.14 -41.61 6.63
CA SER A 326 43.77 -41.37 8.03
C SER A 326 44.45 -40.14 8.63
N ASN A 327 45.27 -39.41 7.86
CA ASN A 327 45.86 -38.15 8.29
C ASN A 327 44.74 -37.11 8.46
N PRO A 328 44.52 -36.55 9.66
CA PRO A 328 43.48 -35.55 9.90
C PRO A 328 43.59 -34.34 8.98
N ALA A 329 44.80 -33.94 8.57
CA ALA A 329 45.00 -32.82 7.65
C ALA A 329 44.51 -33.12 6.22
N ILE A 330 44.64 -34.37 5.77
CA ILE A 330 44.21 -34.82 4.44
C ILE A 330 42.72 -35.17 4.46
N SER A 331 42.23 -35.75 5.55
CA SER A 331 40.80 -35.90 5.82
C SER A 331 40.10 -34.53 5.86
N ASN A 332 40.71 -33.51 6.45
CA ASN A 332 40.19 -32.13 6.44
C ASN A 332 40.28 -31.45 5.07
N LEU A 333 41.25 -31.84 4.23
CA LEU A 333 41.40 -31.33 2.86
C LEU A 333 40.43 -32.00 1.87
N LEU A 334 40.13 -33.30 2.06
CA LEU A 334 39.16 -34.07 1.25
C LEU A 334 37.72 -33.94 1.75
N ALA A 335 37.49 -33.76 3.06
CA ALA A 335 36.19 -33.37 3.61
C ALA A 335 35.88 -31.89 3.33
N HIS A 336 36.84 -31.14 2.78
CA HIS A 336 36.62 -29.83 2.17
C HIS A 336 35.92 -29.97 0.79
N SER A 337 34.83 -30.75 0.71
CA SER A 337 33.69 -30.23 -0.03
C SER A 337 33.22 -29.03 0.79
N LEU A 338 33.60 -27.83 0.37
CA LEU A 338 33.08 -26.58 0.89
C LEU A 338 31.57 -26.74 1.06
N ASN A 339 31.09 -26.92 2.29
CA ASN A 339 29.69 -26.63 2.55
C ASN A 339 29.57 -25.13 2.25
N PRO A 340 28.81 -24.72 1.21
CA PRO A 340 28.74 -23.32 0.81
C PRO A 340 28.37 -22.43 2.02
N GLY A 341 27.58 -22.96 2.95
CA GLY A 341 27.14 -22.23 4.14
C GLY A 341 28.17 -22.08 5.28
N THR A 342 29.30 -22.79 5.29
CA THR A 342 30.35 -22.61 6.34
C THR A 342 31.61 -21.92 5.85
N ALA A 343 31.85 -21.88 4.53
CA ALA A 343 32.92 -21.09 3.94
C ALA A 343 32.56 -19.58 3.86
N GLU A 344 31.28 -19.26 3.74
CA GLU A 344 30.75 -17.88 3.78
C GLU A 344 30.92 -17.19 5.15
N ALA A 345 31.07 -17.95 6.23
CA ALA A 345 31.11 -17.40 7.59
C ALA A 345 32.54 -17.12 8.12
N ILE A 346 33.60 -17.61 7.46
CA ILE A 346 34.98 -17.58 8.03
C ILE A 346 36.03 -16.97 7.08
N VAL A 347 35.71 -16.74 5.81
CA VAL A 347 36.66 -16.08 4.90
C VAL A 347 36.46 -14.57 4.98
N THR A 348 37.30 -13.90 5.78
CA THR A 348 37.74 -12.56 5.40
C THR A 348 38.34 -12.71 4.01
N ASP A 349 37.60 -12.27 2.99
CA ASP A 349 38.03 -12.29 1.59
C ASP A 349 39.42 -11.62 1.48
N ALA A 350 40.22 -11.93 0.46
CA ALA A 350 41.55 -11.33 0.25
C ALA A 350 41.52 -9.78 0.23
N PHE A 351 40.31 -9.21 0.04
CA PHE A 351 40.01 -7.79 0.05
C PHE A 351 39.50 -7.26 1.39
N GLY A 352 39.50 -8.05 2.47
CA GLY A 352 39.07 -7.63 3.80
C GLY A 352 37.56 -7.61 4.02
N ASN A 353 36.75 -8.23 3.14
CA ASN A 353 35.31 -8.27 3.30
C ASN A 353 34.89 -9.33 4.33
N THR A 354 33.94 -9.02 5.20
CA THR A 354 33.35 -9.92 6.19
C THR A 354 31.83 -9.97 6.01
N GLY A 355 31.26 -11.17 5.87
CA GLY A 355 29.84 -11.41 5.57
C GLY A 355 29.60 -11.85 4.11
N THR A 356 28.34 -11.96 3.70
CA THR A 356 27.91 -12.58 2.44
C THR A 356 27.60 -11.55 1.34
N GLY A 357 27.84 -11.90 0.07
CA GLY A 357 27.41 -11.06 -1.07
C GLY A 357 28.09 -9.69 -1.22
N ASN A 358 29.16 -9.39 -0.49
CA ASN A 358 29.88 -8.12 -0.62
C ASN A 358 30.73 -8.06 -1.91
N ILE A 359 30.79 -6.89 -2.55
CA ILE A 359 31.62 -6.59 -3.72
C ILE A 359 32.52 -5.38 -3.39
N GLY A 360 33.84 -5.56 -3.40
CA GLY A 360 34.80 -4.47 -3.18
C GLY A 360 35.80 -4.79 -2.06
N PHE A 361 36.13 -3.81 -1.20
CA PHE A 361 37.19 -3.95 -0.19
C PHE A 361 36.73 -3.50 1.20
N GLY A 362 37.10 -4.26 2.23
CA GLY A 362 36.93 -3.87 3.63
C GLY A 362 35.48 -3.72 4.09
N ASN A 363 34.51 -4.31 3.39
CA ASN A 363 33.11 -4.21 3.78
C ASN A 363 32.78 -5.21 4.90
N THR A 364 31.95 -4.81 5.87
CA THR A 364 31.49 -5.65 6.99
C THR A 364 29.97 -5.72 7.01
N GLY A 365 29.40 -6.92 6.96
CA GLY A 365 27.95 -7.18 6.84
C GLY A 365 27.62 -7.82 5.50
N ASP A 366 26.38 -7.73 5.02
CA ASP A 366 25.92 -8.45 3.83
C ASP A 366 25.55 -7.53 2.66
N TYR A 367 25.78 -7.99 1.42
CA TYR A 367 25.34 -7.35 0.17
C TYR A 367 25.82 -5.89 -0.04
N ASN A 368 26.97 -5.51 0.51
CA ASN A 368 27.54 -4.17 0.29
C ASN A 368 28.36 -4.11 -1.01
N ILE A 369 28.31 -2.98 -1.71
CA ILE A 369 29.12 -2.70 -2.90
C ILE A 369 29.98 -1.46 -2.65
N GLY A 370 31.31 -1.62 -2.64
CA GLY A 370 32.27 -0.51 -2.56
C GLY A 370 33.35 -0.71 -1.50
N PHE A 371 33.65 0.34 -0.74
CA PHE A 371 34.83 0.38 0.15
C PHE A 371 34.45 0.70 1.60
N GLY A 372 34.83 -0.17 2.53
CA GLY A 372 34.75 0.12 3.97
C GLY A 372 33.34 0.34 4.50
N ASN A 373 32.31 -0.20 3.83
CA ASN A 373 30.94 -0.07 4.33
C ASN A 373 30.69 -1.05 5.49
N THR A 374 29.93 -0.64 6.50
CA THR A 374 29.53 -1.46 7.64
C THR A 374 27.99 -1.55 7.70
N GLY A 375 27.43 -2.74 7.93
CA GLY A 375 26.00 -3.03 7.87
C GLY A 375 25.62 -3.69 6.54
N ASN A 376 24.37 -3.57 6.07
CA ASN A 376 23.89 -4.37 4.93
C ASN A 376 23.34 -3.53 3.78
N GLY A 377 23.51 -4.00 2.54
CA GLY A 377 22.89 -3.40 1.34
C GLY A 377 23.44 -2.03 0.94
N ASN A 378 24.58 -1.60 1.50
CA ASN A 378 25.13 -0.28 1.23
C ASN A 378 25.92 -0.23 -0.09
N VAL A 379 25.81 0.87 -0.83
CA VAL A 379 26.56 1.12 -2.07
C VAL A 379 27.38 2.40 -1.94
N GLY A 380 28.71 2.29 -1.93
CA GLY A 380 29.64 3.42 -1.95
C GLY A 380 30.79 3.29 -0.96
N ILE A 381 31.13 4.36 -0.24
CA ILE A 381 32.35 4.43 0.58
C ILE A 381 32.02 4.78 2.03
N GLY A 382 32.47 3.95 2.98
CA GLY A 382 32.44 4.26 4.40
C GLY A 382 31.04 4.46 4.99
N ASN A 383 29.99 3.92 4.35
CA ASN A 383 28.64 4.02 4.90
C ASN A 383 28.47 3.06 6.09
N SER A 384 27.66 3.44 7.07
CA SER A 384 27.41 2.63 8.28
C SER A 384 25.91 2.49 8.55
N GLY A 385 25.31 1.36 8.18
CA GLY A 385 23.89 1.11 8.37
C GLY A 385 23.27 0.22 7.30
N PHE A 386 22.04 0.53 6.88
CA PHE A 386 21.26 -0.30 5.95
C PHE A 386 20.82 0.48 4.71
N ASP A 387 20.97 -0.11 3.53
CA ASP A 387 20.49 0.43 2.23
C ASP A 387 20.96 1.87 1.92
N LEU A 388 22.19 2.21 2.33
CA LEU A 388 22.76 3.54 2.12
C LEU A 388 23.42 3.65 0.75
N ARG A 389 23.29 4.78 0.05
CA ARG A 389 23.97 5.02 -1.23
C ARG A 389 24.80 6.30 -1.22
N GLY A 390 26.12 6.20 -1.38
CA GLY A 390 27.03 7.33 -1.49
C GLY A 390 28.22 7.24 -0.54
N ILE A 391 28.58 8.34 0.14
CA ILE A 391 29.81 8.39 0.95
C ILE A 391 29.50 8.81 2.39
N LEU A 392 30.02 8.04 3.35
CA LEU A 392 30.02 8.36 4.78
C LEU A 392 28.62 8.68 5.33
N ASN A 393 27.57 8.05 4.79
CA ASN A 393 26.23 8.12 5.37
C ASN A 393 26.10 7.13 6.54
N SER A 394 25.21 7.42 7.49
CA SER A 394 24.90 6.50 8.58
C SER A 394 23.39 6.40 8.86
N GLY A 395 22.92 5.23 9.29
CA GLY A 395 21.51 4.95 9.58
C GLY A 395 20.82 4.12 8.49
N VAL A 396 19.71 4.56 7.90
CA VAL A 396 18.90 3.73 6.98
C VAL A 396 18.46 4.48 5.72
N GLY A 397 18.68 3.92 4.53
CA GLY A 397 18.08 4.43 3.29
C GLY A 397 18.51 5.84 2.85
N ASN A 398 19.59 6.39 3.41
CA ASN A 398 20.09 7.71 2.99
C ASN A 398 20.82 7.63 1.64
N SER A 399 20.71 8.68 0.83
CA SER A 399 21.44 8.82 -0.42
C SER A 399 22.23 10.14 -0.49
N GLY A 400 23.51 10.07 -0.82
CA GLY A 400 24.39 11.24 -0.99
C GLY A 400 25.62 11.19 -0.08
N LEU A 401 25.92 12.29 0.61
CA LEU A 401 27.17 12.44 1.35
C LEU A 401 26.90 12.82 2.81
N PHE A 402 27.55 12.16 3.77
CA PHE A 402 27.56 12.55 5.18
C PHE A 402 26.18 12.66 5.85
N ASN A 403 25.14 12.02 5.30
CA ASN A 403 23.81 12.09 5.90
C ASN A 403 23.70 11.11 7.06
N THR A 404 23.05 11.52 8.15
CA THR A 404 22.81 10.70 9.33
C THR A 404 21.31 10.55 9.61
N GLY A 405 20.88 9.41 10.14
CA GLY A 405 19.46 9.12 10.37
C GLY A 405 18.85 8.32 9.22
N SER A 406 17.66 8.66 8.75
CA SER A 406 16.92 7.82 7.79
C SER A 406 16.35 8.57 6.58
N TYR A 407 16.43 7.96 5.40
CA TYR A 407 15.78 8.42 4.16
C TYR A 407 16.13 9.85 3.73
N ASN A 408 17.29 10.36 4.13
CA ASN A 408 17.75 11.68 3.72
C ASN A 408 18.44 11.61 2.35
N THR A 409 18.18 12.60 1.49
CA THR A 409 18.81 12.73 0.18
C THR A 409 19.60 14.03 0.09
N GLY A 410 20.89 13.97 -0.24
CA GLY A 410 21.75 15.14 -0.45
C GLY A 410 23.01 15.13 0.42
N ILE A 411 23.37 16.24 1.05
CA ILE A 411 24.65 16.38 1.77
C ILE A 411 24.42 16.83 3.21
N GLY A 412 24.98 16.10 4.17
CA GLY A 412 25.08 16.53 5.56
C GLY A 412 23.74 16.74 6.26
N ASN A 413 22.66 16.11 5.79
CA ASN A 413 21.37 16.16 6.47
C ASN A 413 21.35 15.20 7.66
N SER A 414 20.64 15.56 8.73
CA SER A 414 20.54 14.76 9.95
C SER A 414 19.08 14.63 10.36
N GLY A 415 18.62 13.41 10.61
CA GLY A 415 17.23 13.12 11.03
C GLY A 415 16.50 12.29 9.97
N ILE A 416 15.25 12.61 9.65
CA ILE A 416 14.41 11.75 8.80
C ILE A 416 13.87 12.48 7.57
N GLY A 417 14.09 11.92 6.37
CA GLY A 417 13.36 12.32 5.15
C GLY A 417 13.71 13.71 4.62
N ASN A 418 14.87 14.26 4.98
CA ASN A 418 15.29 15.57 4.50
C ASN A 418 15.87 15.47 3.08
N THR A 419 15.61 16.48 2.25
CA THR A 419 16.18 16.60 0.90
C THR A 419 16.94 17.91 0.76
N GLY A 420 18.22 17.84 0.38
CA GLY A 420 19.06 19.01 0.11
C GLY A 420 20.34 19.04 0.93
N LEU A 421 20.70 20.18 1.51
CA LEU A 421 22.01 20.41 2.13
C LEU A 421 21.86 20.83 3.59
N PHE A 422 22.55 20.15 4.49
CA PHE A 422 22.75 20.54 5.88
C PHE A 422 21.44 20.81 6.64
N ASN A 423 20.38 20.04 6.38
CA ASN A 423 19.12 20.17 7.10
C ASN A 423 19.07 19.24 8.31
N PRO A 424 19.17 19.76 9.56
CA PRO A 424 18.87 18.98 10.76
C PRO A 424 17.36 18.99 11.10
N GLY A 425 16.85 17.80 11.44
CA GLY A 425 15.46 17.55 11.84
C GLY A 425 14.74 16.67 10.82
N ASN A 426 13.46 16.90 10.53
CA ASN A 426 12.67 15.95 9.73
C ASN A 426 11.94 16.63 8.56
N VAL A 427 11.91 15.96 7.40
CA VAL A 427 11.09 16.33 6.23
C VAL A 427 11.37 17.77 5.74
N ASN A 428 12.59 18.25 5.92
CA ASN A 428 13.00 19.54 5.39
C ASN A 428 13.47 19.41 3.94
N THR A 429 13.12 20.39 3.10
CA THR A 429 13.59 20.49 1.73
C THR A 429 14.33 21.80 1.50
N GLY A 430 15.58 21.73 1.03
CA GLY A 430 16.39 22.89 0.67
C GLY A 430 17.72 22.96 1.44
N ILE A 431 18.08 24.12 1.99
CA ILE A 431 19.43 24.37 2.52
C ILE A 431 19.38 24.86 3.96
N GLY A 432 20.06 24.18 4.89
CA GLY A 432 20.33 24.71 6.22
C GLY A 432 19.09 24.90 7.10
N ASN A 433 17.99 24.21 6.82
CA ASN A 433 16.77 24.32 7.62
C ASN A 433 16.91 23.51 8.92
N ARG A 434 16.70 24.16 10.06
CA ARG A 434 16.67 23.53 11.38
C ARG A 434 15.23 23.39 11.88
N GLY A 435 14.89 22.19 12.33
CA GLY A 435 13.54 21.85 12.81
C GLY A 435 12.85 20.94 11.80
N SER A 436 11.54 21.01 11.62
CA SER A 436 10.84 20.02 10.76
C SER A 436 9.86 20.63 9.76
N TYR A 437 9.65 19.96 8.64
CA TYR A 437 8.67 20.35 7.62
C TYR A 437 8.92 21.73 6.99
N ASN A 438 10.17 22.18 6.94
CA ASN A 438 10.52 23.44 6.31
C ASN A 438 10.88 23.25 4.83
N THR A 439 10.45 24.18 3.97
CA THR A 439 10.84 24.24 2.56
C THR A 439 11.51 25.56 2.23
N GLY A 440 12.68 25.51 1.59
CA GLY A 440 13.50 26.68 1.22
C GLY A 440 14.81 26.69 2.00
N SER A 441 15.28 27.85 2.45
CA SER A 441 16.64 27.99 2.99
C SER A 441 16.69 28.68 4.33
N PHE A 442 17.54 28.18 5.23
CA PHE A 442 17.87 28.80 6.51
C PHE A 442 16.65 29.12 7.39
N ASN A 443 15.61 28.29 7.32
CA ASN A 443 14.49 28.41 8.25
C ASN A 443 14.80 27.72 9.58
N GLU A 444 14.41 28.33 10.68
CA GLU A 444 14.50 27.77 12.04
C GLU A 444 13.10 27.65 12.64
N GLY A 445 12.74 26.45 13.09
CA GLY A 445 11.39 26.12 13.56
C GLY A 445 10.75 25.08 12.67
N SER A 446 9.43 25.08 12.54
CA SER A 446 8.69 24.07 11.79
C SER A 446 7.67 24.67 10.82
N PHE A 447 7.36 23.94 9.75
CA PHE A 447 6.34 24.30 8.76
C PHE A 447 6.56 25.64 8.03
N ASN A 448 7.79 26.14 8.00
CA ASN A 448 8.10 27.36 7.26
C ASN A 448 8.27 27.08 5.77
N SER A 449 7.80 27.99 4.93
CA SER A 449 7.99 27.95 3.47
C SER A 449 8.61 29.25 2.98
N GLY A 450 9.70 29.16 2.21
CA GLY A 450 10.50 30.30 1.75
C GLY A 450 11.84 30.35 2.47
N ASP A 451 12.46 31.53 2.64
CA ASP A 451 13.83 31.62 3.17
C ASP A 451 13.96 32.53 4.39
N PHE A 452 14.89 32.17 5.28
CA PHE A 452 15.28 32.95 6.47
C PHE A 452 14.14 33.23 7.44
N ASN A 453 13.16 32.33 7.57
CA ASN A 453 12.11 32.48 8.57
C ASN A 453 12.52 31.84 9.90
N SER A 454 12.27 32.52 11.01
CA SER A 454 12.51 32.04 12.37
C SER A 454 11.19 32.00 13.14
N GLY A 455 10.87 30.85 13.74
CA GLY A 455 9.55 30.55 14.32
C GLY A 455 8.82 29.51 13.48
N ASP A 456 7.52 29.37 13.67
CA ASP A 456 6.72 28.29 13.09
C ASP A 456 5.67 28.80 12.07
N THR A 457 5.45 28.02 11.01
CA THR A 457 4.36 28.23 10.02
C THR A 457 4.41 29.57 9.28
N ASN A 458 5.61 30.13 9.09
CA ASN A 458 5.76 31.33 8.28
C ASN A 458 5.84 31.00 6.78
N THR A 459 5.25 31.86 5.96
CA THR A 459 5.33 31.78 4.50
C THR A 459 5.95 33.06 3.93
N GLY A 460 7.02 32.93 3.15
CA GLY A 460 7.73 34.02 2.50
C GLY A 460 9.16 34.17 3.00
N TRP A 461 9.62 35.40 3.22
CA TRP A 461 11.04 35.68 3.47
C TRP A 461 11.27 36.50 4.73
N PHE A 462 12.31 36.17 5.50
CA PHE A 462 12.78 36.95 6.65
C PHE A 462 11.72 37.21 7.73
N ASN A 463 10.70 36.36 7.86
CA ASN A 463 9.70 36.53 8.91
C ASN A 463 10.21 35.96 10.24
N THR A 464 10.01 36.70 11.33
CA THR A 464 10.37 36.28 12.70
C THR A 464 9.12 36.27 13.58
N GLY A 465 8.91 35.19 14.32
CA GLY A 465 7.65 34.90 15.02
C GLY A 465 6.86 33.83 14.28
N ASP A 466 5.58 33.67 14.56
CA ASP A 466 4.78 32.57 14.07
C ASP A 466 3.66 33.02 13.12
N LEU A 467 3.29 32.14 12.18
CA LEU A 467 2.15 32.31 11.29
C LEU A 467 2.19 33.60 10.47
N ASN A 468 3.35 34.13 10.09
CA ASN A 468 3.43 35.31 9.23
C ASN A 468 3.42 34.93 7.74
N THR A 469 2.74 35.73 6.92
CA THR A 469 2.78 35.61 5.46
C THR A 469 3.33 36.89 4.84
N GLY A 470 4.43 36.79 4.09
CA GLY A 470 5.01 37.86 3.30
C GLY A 470 6.50 38.07 3.55
N ILE A 471 6.96 39.32 3.65
CA ILE A 471 8.39 39.66 3.66
C ILE A 471 8.73 40.46 4.91
N GLY A 472 9.65 39.98 5.74
CA GLY A 472 10.28 40.76 6.80
C GLY A 472 9.31 41.17 7.92
N ASN A 473 8.29 40.37 8.19
CA ASN A 473 7.36 40.63 9.30
C ASN A 473 7.95 40.12 10.62
N SER A 474 7.75 40.88 11.69
CA SER A 474 8.19 40.53 13.05
C SER A 474 7.00 40.58 14.02
N GLY A 475 6.80 39.51 14.77
CA GLY A 475 5.59 39.27 15.58
C GLY A 475 4.78 38.12 14.98
N ASP A 476 3.52 37.97 15.36
CA ASP A 476 2.71 36.81 14.97
C ASP A 476 1.52 37.19 14.07
N VAL A 477 1.14 36.27 13.16
CA VAL A 477 -0.08 36.37 12.34
C VAL A 477 -0.12 37.60 11.41
N ASN A 478 1.02 38.13 10.99
CA ASN A 478 1.06 39.28 10.08
C ASN A 478 0.92 38.86 8.61
N THR A 479 0.26 39.69 7.81
CA THR A 479 0.18 39.55 6.36
C THR A 479 0.70 40.80 5.67
N GLY A 480 1.80 40.65 4.92
CA GLY A 480 2.34 41.72 4.07
C GLY A 480 3.84 41.93 4.21
N ILE A 481 4.30 43.18 4.21
CA ILE A 481 5.73 43.50 4.06
C ILE A 481 6.20 44.40 5.20
N GLY A 482 7.20 43.96 5.96
CA GLY A 482 7.90 44.79 6.95
C GLY A 482 7.05 45.19 8.15
N ASN A 483 6.05 44.39 8.51
CA ASN A 483 5.18 44.69 9.65
C ASN A 483 5.87 44.34 10.98
N SER A 484 5.54 45.07 12.05
CA SER A 484 6.07 44.85 13.39
C SER A 484 4.97 44.96 14.44
N GLY A 485 4.81 43.90 15.24
CA GLY A 485 3.67 43.66 16.13
C GLY A 485 2.83 42.51 15.61
N ASP A 486 1.65 42.28 16.19
CA ASP A 486 0.85 41.08 15.90
C ASP A 486 -0.39 41.41 15.05
N MET A 487 -0.89 40.43 14.28
CA MET A 487 -2.19 40.51 13.59
C MET A 487 -2.33 41.66 12.57
N ASN A 488 -1.23 42.15 12.00
CA ASN A 488 -1.27 43.27 11.05
C ASN A 488 -1.44 42.82 9.60
N ASN A 489 -2.18 43.61 8.84
CA ASN A 489 -2.27 43.50 7.39
C ASN A 489 -1.72 44.77 6.72
N GLY A 490 -0.81 44.61 5.76
CA GLY A 490 -0.32 45.74 4.95
C GLY A 490 1.20 45.84 4.85
N MET A 491 1.70 47.06 4.66
CA MET A 491 3.12 47.33 4.41
C MET A 491 3.68 48.34 5.42
N PHE A 492 4.78 47.99 6.09
CA PHE A 492 5.48 48.76 7.11
C PHE A 492 4.59 49.20 8.28
N VAL A 493 3.61 48.36 8.61
CA VAL A 493 2.65 48.61 9.69
C VAL A 493 3.33 48.34 11.05
N ARG A 494 3.06 49.20 12.04
CA ARG A 494 3.58 49.04 13.40
C ARG A 494 2.47 49.06 14.44
N GLY A 495 2.58 48.21 15.45
CA GLY A 495 1.57 48.00 16.49
C GLY A 495 0.80 46.70 16.24
N ASP A 496 -0.30 46.48 16.95
CA ASP A 496 -1.08 45.24 16.83
C ASP A 496 -2.43 45.48 16.15
N ALA A 497 -2.91 44.48 15.42
CA ALA A 497 -4.24 44.45 14.80
C ALA A 497 -4.54 45.65 13.90
N GLN A 498 -3.55 46.11 13.13
CA GLN A 498 -3.68 47.24 12.21
C GLN A 498 -3.94 46.77 10.77
N GLY A 499 -4.64 47.59 9.98
CA GLY A 499 -4.88 47.33 8.55
C GLY A 499 -5.90 46.22 8.25
N MET A 500 -6.62 45.72 9.26
CA MET A 500 -7.70 44.74 9.07
C MET A 500 -8.91 45.38 8.39
N THR A 501 -9.37 44.81 7.28
CA THR A 501 -10.53 45.30 6.51
C THR A 501 -11.54 44.19 6.27
N GLY A 502 -12.81 44.46 6.51
CA GLY A 502 -13.93 43.55 6.22
C GLY A 502 -14.78 44.06 5.04
N VAL A 503 -15.53 43.16 4.41
CA VAL A 503 -16.45 43.48 3.31
C VAL A 503 -17.76 42.76 3.55
N SER A 504 -18.89 43.47 3.51
CA SER A 504 -20.22 42.89 3.58
C SER A 504 -21.14 43.44 2.50
N TYR A 505 -22.03 42.58 2.00
CA TYR A 505 -23.05 42.95 1.01
C TYR A 505 -24.42 42.40 1.43
N SER A 506 -25.41 43.28 1.50
CA SER A 506 -26.79 42.96 1.82
C SER A 506 -27.75 43.53 0.77
N ILE A 507 -28.84 42.81 0.51
CA ILE A 507 -29.98 43.34 -0.25
C ILE A 507 -30.90 44.04 0.75
N HIS A 508 -31.13 45.33 0.54
CA HIS A 508 -32.12 46.10 1.29
C HIS A 508 -33.49 45.99 0.64
N ILE A 509 -34.47 45.44 1.34
CA ILE A 509 -35.87 45.43 0.91
C ILE A 509 -36.63 46.51 1.69
N ASN A 510 -37.10 47.52 0.95
CA ASN A 510 -37.96 48.58 1.48
C ASN A 510 -39.28 48.00 2.01
N GLN A 511 -39.94 48.72 2.91
CA GLN A 511 -41.23 48.33 3.45
C GLN A 511 -42.25 48.01 2.35
N ILE A 512 -42.88 46.83 2.45
CA ILE A 512 -43.96 46.41 1.57
C ILE A 512 -45.29 46.67 2.30
N PRO A 513 -46.15 47.56 1.78
CA PRO A 513 -47.48 47.76 2.35
C PRO A 513 -48.36 46.54 2.07
N VAL A 514 -49.10 46.11 3.10
CA VAL A 514 -50.05 45.00 3.03
C VAL A 514 -51.43 45.48 3.44
N ASP A 515 -52.42 45.16 2.59
CA ASP A 515 -53.83 45.48 2.82
C ASP A 515 -54.67 44.20 2.66
N PHE A 516 -55.30 43.77 3.75
CA PHE A 516 -56.25 42.67 3.74
C PHE A 516 -57.65 43.21 4.05
N GLY A 517 -58.51 43.23 3.03
CA GLY A 517 -59.92 43.57 3.18
C GLY A 517 -60.74 42.38 3.69
N MET A 518 -61.54 42.59 4.73
CA MET A 518 -62.52 41.63 5.23
C MET A 518 -63.92 42.21 5.17
N ARG A 519 -64.93 41.35 4.91
CA ARG A 519 -66.35 41.73 4.90
C ARG A 519 -67.07 41.03 6.04
N PHE A 520 -67.74 41.81 6.88
CA PHE A 520 -68.58 41.28 7.96
C PHE A 520 -70.01 41.82 7.83
N PRO A 521 -71.04 40.99 8.05
CA PRO A 521 -72.43 41.44 8.07
C PRO A 521 -72.73 42.20 9.37
N VAL A 522 -73.34 43.38 9.27
CA VAL A 522 -73.76 44.18 10.43
C VAL A 522 -75.29 44.20 10.49
N ASN A 523 -75.86 43.70 11.59
CA ASN A 523 -77.28 43.84 11.91
C ASN A 523 -77.40 44.15 13.40
N THR A 524 -77.46 45.44 13.75
CA THR A 524 -77.61 45.88 15.15
C THR A 524 -78.55 47.08 15.21
N THR A 525 -79.47 47.05 16.17
CA THR A 525 -80.43 48.13 16.44
C THR A 525 -79.94 48.94 17.63
N ILE A 526 -79.78 50.25 17.46
CA ILE A 526 -79.45 51.17 18.54
C ILE A 526 -80.73 51.87 18.96
N SER A 527 -81.12 51.73 20.22
CA SER A 527 -82.25 52.45 20.81
C SER A 527 -81.70 53.48 21.81
N GLY A 528 -81.72 54.75 21.40
CA GLY A 528 -81.24 55.86 22.22
C GLY A 528 -82.39 56.70 22.78
N GLY A 529 -82.30 56.97 24.08
CA GLY A 529 -82.97 57.98 24.93
C GLY A 529 -84.20 58.77 24.46
N THR A 530 -85.13 58.94 25.39
CA THR A 530 -86.24 59.91 25.32
C THR A 530 -85.70 61.34 25.39
N PHE A 531 -86.17 62.24 24.54
CA PHE A 531 -85.93 63.68 24.69
C PHE A 531 -87.04 64.27 25.57
N ASP A 532 -86.69 64.69 26.78
CA ASP A 532 -87.58 65.48 27.62
C ASP A 532 -87.25 66.96 27.43
N ILE A 533 -88.25 67.78 27.08
CA ILE A 533 -88.09 69.23 27.03
C ILE A 533 -88.52 69.78 28.40
N THR A 534 -87.58 70.38 29.12
CA THR A 534 -87.82 71.08 30.38
C THR A 534 -87.68 72.59 30.21
N THR A 535 -88.63 73.35 30.75
CA THR A 535 -88.49 74.81 30.87
C THR A 535 -87.82 75.19 32.19
N LEU A 536 -87.01 76.26 32.20
CA LEU A 536 -86.50 76.81 33.45
C LEU A 536 -87.63 77.53 34.22
N PRO A 537 -87.65 77.44 35.56
CA PRO A 537 -88.66 78.14 36.35
C PRO A 537 -88.44 79.65 36.22
N PHE A 538 -89.53 80.39 36.04
CA PHE A 538 -89.49 81.84 35.98
C PHE A 538 -90.53 82.43 36.90
N ASN A 539 -90.18 83.58 37.48
CA ASN A 539 -91.05 84.31 38.39
C ASN A 539 -91.72 85.44 37.63
N ILE A 540 -93.05 85.50 37.74
CA ILE A 540 -93.78 86.68 37.31
C ILE A 540 -93.69 87.69 38.46
N GLY A 541 -93.09 88.86 38.18
CA GLY A 541 -92.91 89.93 39.15
C GLY A 541 -94.23 90.38 39.77
N ALA A 542 -94.18 90.91 40.99
CA ALA A 542 -95.38 91.30 41.73
C ALA A 542 -96.18 92.39 40.99
N LEU A 543 -97.45 92.09 40.73
CA LEU A 543 -98.41 93.03 40.17
C LEU A 543 -98.92 93.94 41.28
N ASN A 544 -98.78 95.24 41.07
CA ASN A 544 -99.24 96.27 41.99
C ASN A 544 -100.69 96.63 41.65
N LEU A 545 -101.63 96.40 42.56
CA LEU A 545 -103.07 96.60 42.29
C LEU A 545 -103.51 98.07 42.35
N ASN A 546 -102.60 99.00 42.66
CA ASN A 546 -102.89 100.42 42.86
C ASN A 546 -103.41 101.15 41.61
N THR A 547 -103.41 100.51 40.42
CA THR A 547 -103.97 101.08 39.19
C THR A 547 -105.29 100.46 38.73
N LEU A 548 -105.87 99.51 39.48
CA LEU A 548 -107.06 98.75 39.05
C LEU A 548 -108.20 98.65 40.10
N SER A 549 -107.97 98.98 41.37
CA SER A 549 -109.03 99.02 42.40
C SER A 549 -108.53 99.72 43.68
N ASN A 550 -109.41 100.37 44.44
CA ASN A 550 -109.13 101.11 45.69
C ASN A 550 -108.80 100.19 46.89
N THR A 551 -107.92 99.20 46.68
CA THR A 551 -107.45 98.25 47.68
C THR A 551 -105.94 98.16 47.58
N SER A 552 -105.23 98.58 48.62
CA SER A 552 -103.76 98.55 48.66
C SER A 552 -103.26 97.13 48.90
N GLY A 553 -102.55 96.58 47.91
CA GLY A 553 -101.90 95.29 48.01
C GLY A 553 -101.16 94.91 46.73
N THR A 554 -100.01 94.28 46.88
CA THR A 554 -99.28 93.64 45.78
C THR A 554 -99.65 92.17 45.72
N ILE A 555 -100.00 91.66 44.54
CA ILE A 555 -100.06 90.21 44.29
C ILE A 555 -98.77 89.80 43.59
N GLY A 556 -97.89 89.12 44.33
CA GLY A 556 -96.78 88.35 43.78
C GLY A 556 -95.53 88.30 44.67
N PRO A 557 -94.49 87.58 44.23
CA PRO A 557 -94.36 86.91 42.93
C PRO A 557 -95.02 85.52 42.87
N ILE A 558 -95.60 85.17 41.71
CA ILE A 558 -96.03 83.79 41.41
C ILE A 558 -94.86 83.08 40.76
N SER A 559 -94.40 82.00 41.38
CA SER A 559 -93.33 81.15 40.87
C SER A 559 -93.94 80.01 40.05
N VAL A 560 -93.66 79.98 38.75
CA VAL A 560 -94.03 78.85 37.90
C VAL A 560 -92.89 77.82 37.95
N PRO A 561 -93.11 76.61 38.49
CA PRO A 561 -92.08 75.58 38.50
C PRO A 561 -91.84 75.03 37.09
N THR A 562 -90.70 74.37 36.90
CA THR A 562 -90.35 73.68 35.65
C THR A 562 -91.45 72.74 35.18
N ILE A 563 -91.78 72.83 33.89
CA ILE A 563 -92.69 71.89 33.22
C ILE A 563 -91.84 71.00 32.32
N THR A 564 -92.02 69.69 32.43
CA THR A 564 -91.36 68.67 31.60
C THR A 564 -92.38 68.01 30.69
N ILE A 565 -92.09 67.92 29.39
CA ILE A 565 -92.86 67.10 28.45
C ILE A 565 -91.95 66.01 27.89
N SER A 566 -92.30 64.74 28.10
CA SER A 566 -91.55 63.59 27.57
C SER A 566 -91.97 63.24 26.15
N GLY A 567 -91.00 63.19 25.22
CA GLY A 567 -91.21 62.79 23.83
C GLY A 567 -91.23 61.27 23.60
N PRO A 568 -91.55 60.78 22.38
CA PRO A 568 -91.51 59.36 22.05
C PRO A 568 -90.08 58.84 21.83
N ARG A 569 -89.87 57.52 22.05
CA ARG A 569 -88.58 56.86 21.79
C ARG A 569 -88.35 56.69 20.28
N LEU A 570 -87.17 57.07 19.80
CA LEU A 570 -86.77 56.86 18.41
C LEU A 570 -85.90 55.61 18.29
N SER A 571 -86.20 54.74 17.33
CA SER A 571 -85.42 53.54 17.01
C SER A 571 -84.87 53.64 15.59
N PHE A 572 -83.57 53.46 15.44
CA PHE A 572 -82.91 53.41 14.14
C PHE A 572 -82.22 52.04 14.00
N THR A 573 -82.44 51.38 12.87
CA THR A 573 -81.74 50.14 12.50
C THR A 573 -80.56 50.49 11.60
N LEU A 574 -79.35 50.06 11.97
CA LEU A 574 -78.16 50.28 11.16
C LEU A 574 -77.75 48.95 10.50
N GLY A 575 -77.97 48.84 9.19
CA GLY A 575 -77.74 47.63 8.39
C GLY A 575 -78.93 46.67 8.33
N GLY A 576 -79.06 45.90 7.23
CA GLY A 576 -80.14 44.92 7.00
C GLY A 576 -79.66 43.68 6.23
N PRO A 577 -80.52 42.69 5.92
CA PRO A 577 -80.12 41.47 5.22
C PRO A 577 -79.52 41.81 3.84
N GLY A 578 -78.20 41.63 3.69
CA GLY A 578 -77.46 41.95 2.46
C GLY A 578 -76.47 43.13 2.58
N TYR A 579 -76.46 43.86 3.69
CA TYR A 579 -75.50 44.95 3.92
C TYR A 579 -74.22 44.41 4.58
N THR A 580 -73.10 44.45 3.85
CA THR A 580 -71.76 44.14 4.37
C THR A 580 -71.00 45.45 4.56
N THR A 581 -70.37 45.63 5.72
CA THR A 581 -69.41 46.72 5.92
C THR A 581 -68.01 46.25 5.54
N TYR A 582 -67.15 47.16 5.11
CA TYR A 582 -65.75 46.89 4.78
C TYR A 582 -64.87 47.34 5.94
N GLY A 583 -64.12 46.40 6.50
CA GLY A 583 -63.05 46.69 7.46
C GLY A 583 -61.78 46.00 6.98
N GLY A 584 -60.65 46.70 7.03
CA GLY A 584 -59.34 46.16 6.64
C GLY A 584 -58.34 46.31 7.78
N ILE A 585 -57.41 45.37 7.87
CA ILE A 585 -56.17 45.57 8.63
C ILE A 585 -55.13 46.04 7.62
N SER A 586 -54.68 47.28 7.77
CA SER A 586 -53.55 47.81 7.00
C SER A 586 -52.29 47.76 7.87
N GLY A 587 -51.19 47.32 7.26
CA GLY A 587 -49.90 47.22 7.92
C GLY A 587 -48.77 47.21 6.91
N THR A 588 -47.55 47.13 7.41
CA THR A 588 -46.34 47.03 6.57
C THR A 588 -45.56 45.80 6.99
N VAL A 589 -44.98 45.10 6.01
CA VAL A 589 -43.97 44.06 6.24
C VAL A 589 -42.63 44.61 5.80
N GLY A 590 -41.67 44.74 6.72
CA GLY A 590 -40.32 45.27 6.47
C GLY A 590 -40.02 46.58 7.24
N PRO A 591 -38.81 47.18 7.08
CA PRO A 591 -37.75 46.82 6.14
C PRO A 591 -36.96 45.59 6.58
N MET A 592 -36.32 44.91 5.64
CA MET A 592 -35.46 43.76 5.92
C MET A 592 -34.19 43.83 5.06
N ASP A 593 -33.05 43.63 5.71
CA ASP A 593 -31.77 43.38 5.03
C ASP A 593 -31.55 41.88 4.93
N ILE A 594 -31.39 41.38 3.70
CA ILE A 594 -30.99 40.00 3.44
C ILE A 594 -29.46 40.00 3.23
N PRO A 595 -28.66 39.51 4.18
CA PRO A 595 -27.21 39.42 4.00
C PRO A 595 -26.90 38.38 2.91
N LEU A 596 -26.08 38.77 1.92
CA LEU A 596 -25.65 37.86 0.85
C LEU A 596 -24.27 37.29 1.09
N PHE A 597 -23.31 38.11 1.52
CA PHE A 597 -22.02 37.64 2.02
C PHE A 597 -21.42 38.65 3.00
N SER A 598 -20.60 38.16 3.93
CA SER A 598 -19.91 38.98 4.93
C SER A 598 -18.56 38.35 5.25
N ILE A 599 -17.49 39.09 4.98
CA ILE A 599 -16.12 38.77 5.38
C ILE A 599 -15.77 39.73 6.54
N PRO A 600 -15.55 39.21 7.76
CA PRO A 600 -15.21 40.04 8.90
C PRO A 600 -13.84 40.70 8.72
N ALA A 601 -13.62 41.84 9.38
CA ALA A 601 -12.28 42.40 9.50
C ALA A 601 -11.47 41.52 10.47
N GLY A 602 -10.35 40.98 10.01
CA GLY A 602 -9.46 40.15 10.81
C GLY A 602 -8.06 40.05 10.21
N PRO A 603 -7.14 39.32 10.87
CA PRO A 603 -5.81 39.03 10.34
C PRO A 603 -5.92 38.23 9.04
N GLY A 604 -5.01 38.49 8.11
CA GLY A 604 -5.10 37.95 6.75
C GLY A 604 -6.10 38.71 5.87
N ILE A 605 -5.88 38.65 4.56
CA ILE A 605 -6.66 39.40 3.58
C ILE A 605 -7.74 38.48 3.00
N GLY A 606 -9.00 38.74 3.36
CA GLY A 606 -10.14 37.96 2.89
C GLY A 606 -10.33 36.63 3.63
N ASN A 607 -9.68 36.43 4.77
CA ASN A 607 -9.82 35.22 5.58
C ASN A 607 -11.20 35.16 6.26
N THR A 608 -11.77 33.95 6.35
CA THR A 608 -13.05 33.68 7.00
C THR A 608 -12.92 32.62 8.11
N THR A 609 -11.70 32.43 8.64
CA THR A 609 -11.41 31.46 9.69
C THR A 609 -11.96 31.88 11.04
N GLY A 610 -12.31 30.90 11.89
CA GLY A 610 -12.73 31.16 13.27
C GLY A 610 -11.58 31.54 14.22
N ALA A 611 -10.35 31.14 13.89
CA ALA A 611 -9.12 31.50 14.60
C ALA A 611 -8.30 32.51 13.78
N PRO A 612 -7.44 33.34 14.42
CA PRO A 612 -6.51 34.22 13.71
C PRO A 612 -5.64 33.43 12.72
N SER A 613 -5.54 33.91 11.48
CA SER A 613 -4.70 33.32 10.44
C SER A 613 -4.12 34.43 9.56
N SER A 614 -2.92 34.23 9.00
CA SER A 614 -2.35 35.16 8.02
C SER A 614 -2.58 34.67 6.58
N GLY A 615 -2.12 35.46 5.61
CA GLY A 615 -2.20 35.12 4.19
C GLY A 615 -3.47 35.64 3.53
N PHE A 616 -3.94 34.94 2.50
CA PHE A 616 -5.05 35.39 1.66
C PHE A 616 -6.14 34.32 1.58
N PHE A 617 -7.39 34.73 1.73
CA PHE A 617 -8.59 33.92 1.50
C PHE A 617 -8.61 32.56 2.21
N ASN A 618 -8.07 32.48 3.42
CA ASN A 618 -8.10 31.27 4.24
C ASN A 618 -9.51 31.01 4.78
N SER A 619 -10.10 29.86 4.43
CA SER A 619 -11.42 29.40 4.88
C SER A 619 -11.38 28.46 6.09
N GLY A 620 -10.20 28.04 6.55
CA GLY A 620 -10.02 27.16 7.70
C GLY A 620 -10.32 25.68 7.43
N SER A 621 -10.32 25.32 6.14
CA SER A 621 -10.54 23.97 5.60
C SER A 621 -9.23 23.24 5.32
#